data_AF-A0AAC9XPN6-F1
#
_entry.id   AF-A0AAC9XPN6-F1
#
_cell.length_a   1.000
_cell.length_b   1.000
_cell.length_c   1.000
_cell.angle_alpha   90.00
_cell.angle_beta   90.00
_cell.angle_gamma   90.00
#
_symmetry.space_group_name_H-M   'P 1'
#
loop_
_entity.id
_entity.type
_entity.pdbx_description
1 polymer ?
#
loop_
_entity_poly.entity_id
_entity_poly.type
_entity_poly.pdbx_seq_one_letter_code
_entity_poly.pdbx_strand_id
1 'polypeptide(L)'
;MMNARSLHRILGLVVGAQLLIWTLTGLAFNLINDEYLSANTQRTKPTQASSLIQPQVTLSHIAAQTKADTITRIKLETLFDRPIYRVKLSDGTQAFWADTGEQVNLHHQQLTELAQQSYSGESQLSMPVLDKDAAQRYGGSQEFYRFDTQDQRGTQIFVDGNTGLVKAHKNNGSQLKQLLFMLHFIDYFPNNGVSFNHVATQMIALAALLLGLSGTWLLVRKLLAGDYVSWRAKRQGQSLTLLSPDGEQLETIALTQDNLMDNLNHGQMRVPSQCGGGGHCGMCRIRFVDYAPPATPEEQARLKEDQLAAGVRLSCQQKATHARLALTSRAQLRFWQKAQYEACEAQATSPSQRPT
;
A
#
# COMPACT_ATOMS: atom_id res chain seq x y z
N MET A 1 18.54 -9.59 20.44
CA MET A 1 17.66 -8.39 20.59
C MET A 1 17.79 -7.54 19.33
N MET A 2 16.69 -7.20 18.65
CA MET A 2 16.73 -6.33 17.46
C MET A 2 17.06 -4.89 17.86
N ASN A 3 18.08 -4.28 17.23
CA ASN A 3 18.38 -2.85 17.40
C ASN A 3 17.29 -1.99 16.73
N ALA A 4 16.92 -0.87 17.33
CA ALA A 4 15.93 0.10 16.86
C ALA A 4 16.05 0.47 15.38
N ARG A 5 17.26 0.56 14.80
CA ARG A 5 17.44 0.81 13.36
C ARG A 5 17.05 -0.38 12.47
N SER A 6 17.28 -1.61 12.94
CA SER A 6 16.83 -2.82 12.24
C SER A 6 15.31 -2.93 12.26
N LEU A 7 14.70 -2.65 13.43
CA LEU A 7 13.24 -2.57 13.57
C LEU A 7 12.65 -1.50 12.64
N HIS A 8 13.22 -0.29 12.61
CA HIS A 8 12.78 0.79 11.71
C HIS A 8 12.84 0.38 10.23
N ARG A 9 13.91 -0.31 9.79
CA ARG A 9 14.04 -0.79 8.40
C ARG A 9 12.97 -1.83 8.04
N ILE A 10 12.69 -2.77 8.93
CA ILE A 10 11.67 -3.81 8.71
C ILE A 10 10.28 -3.18 8.69
N LEU A 11 9.97 -2.32 9.68
CA LEU A 11 8.70 -1.57 9.70
C LEU A 11 8.55 -0.73 8.44
N GLY A 12 9.61 -0.06 7.99
CA GLY A 12 9.62 0.73 6.76
C GLY A 12 9.33 -0.09 5.51
N LEU A 13 9.86 -1.32 5.43
CA LEU A 13 9.58 -2.21 4.30
C LEU A 13 8.12 -2.68 4.29
N VAL A 14 7.60 -3.12 5.45
CA VAL A 14 6.22 -3.62 5.56
C VAL A 14 5.21 -2.50 5.31
N VAL A 15 5.35 -1.37 6.00
CA VAL A 15 4.46 -0.21 5.87
C VAL A 15 4.61 0.43 4.49
N GLY A 16 5.84 0.54 3.97
CA GLY A 16 6.12 1.07 2.64
C GLY A 16 5.49 0.23 1.53
N ALA A 17 5.56 -1.10 1.62
CA ALA A 17 4.90 -2.00 0.67
C ALA A 17 3.37 -1.81 0.68
N GLN A 18 2.76 -1.71 1.87
CA GLN A 18 1.31 -1.46 1.97
C GLN A 18 0.94 -0.06 1.44
N LEU A 19 1.75 0.96 1.72
CA LEU A 19 1.54 2.31 1.20
C LEU A 19 1.63 2.36 -0.33
N LEU A 20 2.53 1.58 -0.94
CA LEU A 20 2.60 1.42 -2.40
C LEU A 20 1.32 0.80 -2.95
N ILE A 21 0.80 -0.27 -2.32
CA ILE A 21 -0.48 -0.88 -2.71
C ILE A 21 -1.61 0.14 -2.62
N TRP A 22 -1.70 0.90 -1.52
CA TRP A 22 -2.69 1.96 -1.35
C TRP A 22 -2.58 3.06 -2.41
N THR A 23 -1.36 3.49 -2.73
CA THR A 23 -1.13 4.53 -3.75
C THR A 23 -1.50 4.01 -5.13
N LEU A 24 -1.11 2.79 -5.50
CA LEU A 24 -1.42 2.19 -6.80
C LEU A 24 -2.92 1.94 -6.97
N THR A 25 -3.58 1.39 -5.96
CA THR A 25 -5.04 1.14 -5.99
C THR A 25 -5.83 2.44 -5.94
N GLY A 26 -5.41 3.43 -5.14
CA GLY A 26 -6.00 4.76 -5.12
C GLY A 26 -5.84 5.49 -6.45
N LEU A 27 -4.67 5.38 -7.09
CA LEU A 27 -4.43 5.90 -8.43
C LEU A 27 -5.33 5.20 -9.46
N ALA A 28 -5.46 3.88 -9.39
CA ALA A 28 -6.34 3.11 -10.27
C ALA A 28 -7.80 3.59 -10.16
N PHE A 29 -8.32 3.86 -8.95
CA PHE A 29 -9.67 4.41 -8.77
C PHE A 29 -9.86 5.81 -9.38
N ASN A 30 -8.79 6.60 -9.48
CA ASN A 30 -8.87 7.94 -10.07
C ASN A 30 -8.67 7.94 -11.59
N LEU A 31 -7.98 6.94 -12.13
CA LEU A 31 -7.70 6.84 -13.57
C LEU A 31 -8.70 5.96 -14.33
N ILE A 32 -9.33 4.99 -13.67
CA ILE A 32 -10.29 4.08 -14.30
C ILE A 32 -11.70 4.64 -14.12
N ASN A 33 -12.45 4.74 -15.22
CA ASN A 33 -13.84 5.22 -15.20
C ASN A 33 -14.74 4.33 -14.31
N ASP A 34 -15.53 4.94 -13.42
CA ASP A 34 -16.47 4.23 -12.54
C ASP A 34 -17.53 3.43 -13.33
N GLU A 35 -17.93 3.89 -14.51
CA GLU A 35 -18.86 3.15 -15.39
C GLU A 35 -18.27 1.80 -15.83
N TYR A 36 -16.96 1.76 -16.05
CA TYR A 36 -16.23 0.52 -16.34
C TYR A 36 -16.05 -0.33 -15.09
N LEU A 37 -15.95 0.25 -13.90
CA LEU A 37 -15.85 -0.50 -12.66
C LEU A 37 -17.21 -0.97 -12.12
N SER A 38 -18.31 -0.46 -12.68
CA SER A 38 -19.66 -0.78 -12.25
C SER A 38 -20.35 -1.76 -13.20
N ALA A 39 -21.01 -2.78 -12.63
CA ALA A 39 -21.95 -3.63 -13.34
C ALA A 39 -23.38 -3.08 -13.31
N ASN A 40 -23.63 -2.03 -12.51
CA ASN A 40 -24.96 -1.42 -12.40
C ASN A 40 -25.29 -0.50 -13.58
N THR A 41 -24.32 -0.16 -14.44
CA THR A 41 -24.57 0.66 -15.63
C THR A 41 -25.50 -0.02 -16.63
N GLN A 42 -25.50 -1.36 -16.66
CA GLN A 42 -26.41 -2.17 -17.48
C GLN A 42 -27.65 -2.64 -16.70
N ARG A 43 -27.90 -2.13 -15.49
CA ARG A 43 -29.13 -2.43 -14.75
C ARG A 43 -30.25 -1.51 -15.22
N THR A 44 -31.37 -2.09 -15.58
CA THR A 44 -32.61 -1.35 -15.78
C THR A 44 -33.16 -0.90 -14.43
N LYS A 45 -33.84 0.25 -14.42
CA LYS A 45 -34.61 0.69 -13.26
C LYS A 45 -35.99 0.01 -13.31
N PRO A 46 -36.55 -0.41 -12.16
CA PRO A 46 -37.91 -0.92 -12.12
C PRO A 46 -38.87 0.09 -12.75
N THR A 47 -39.69 -0.35 -13.70
CA THR A 47 -40.75 0.46 -14.28
C THR A 47 -41.70 0.92 -13.17
N GLN A 48 -42.02 2.21 -13.12
CA GLN A 48 -42.99 2.71 -12.15
C GLN A 48 -44.36 2.07 -12.43
N ALA A 49 -44.98 1.52 -11.38
CA ALA A 49 -46.31 0.94 -11.48
C ALA A 49 -47.29 1.99 -12.02
N SER A 50 -47.94 1.68 -13.14
CA SER A 50 -48.89 2.58 -13.81
C SER A 50 -50.28 2.57 -13.14
N SER A 51 -50.52 1.61 -12.25
CA SER A 51 -51.77 1.40 -11.53
C SER A 51 -51.53 1.22 -10.03
N LEU A 52 -52.53 1.60 -9.23
CA LEU A 52 -52.53 1.33 -7.79
C LEU A 52 -52.52 -0.19 -7.55
N ILE A 53 -51.62 -0.64 -6.69
CA ILE A 53 -51.50 -2.05 -6.31
C ILE A 53 -52.62 -2.37 -5.33
N GLN A 54 -53.55 -3.25 -5.70
CA GLN A 54 -54.63 -3.73 -4.83
C GLN A 54 -54.37 -5.18 -4.39
N PRO A 55 -53.88 -5.41 -3.17
CA PRO A 55 -53.72 -6.76 -2.65
C PRO A 55 -55.08 -7.37 -2.30
N GLN A 56 -55.27 -8.65 -2.56
CA GLN A 56 -56.48 -9.41 -2.16
C GLN A 56 -56.27 -10.13 -0.82
N VAL A 57 -55.03 -10.36 -0.43
CA VAL A 57 -54.65 -11.03 0.82
C VAL A 57 -54.24 -10.00 1.87
N THR A 58 -54.73 -10.17 3.10
CA THR A 58 -54.42 -9.27 4.21
C THR A 58 -53.01 -9.53 4.79
N LEU A 59 -52.41 -8.51 5.38
CA LEU A 59 -51.14 -8.65 6.11
C LEU A 59 -51.24 -9.62 7.30
N SER A 60 -52.41 -9.73 7.93
CA SER A 60 -52.63 -10.71 9.01
C SER A 60 -52.53 -12.15 8.53
N HIS A 61 -53.00 -12.45 7.31
CA HIS A 61 -52.86 -13.77 6.71
C HIS A 61 -51.38 -14.10 6.46
N ILE A 62 -50.61 -13.15 5.91
CA ILE A 62 -49.17 -13.32 5.68
C ILE A 62 -48.40 -13.44 7.01
N ALA A 63 -48.77 -12.66 8.02
CA ALA A 63 -48.18 -12.74 9.35
C ALA A 63 -48.46 -14.08 10.04
N ALA A 64 -49.59 -14.73 9.76
CA ALA A 64 -49.91 -16.06 10.28
C ALA A 64 -49.12 -17.19 9.61
N GLN A 65 -48.72 -17.01 8.35
CA GLN A 65 -47.87 -17.96 7.62
C GLN A 65 -46.36 -17.80 7.94
N THR A 66 -45.99 -16.72 8.62
CA THR A 66 -44.62 -16.41 8.99
C THR A 66 -44.48 -16.33 10.51
N LYS A 67 -43.27 -16.31 11.03
CA LYS A 67 -43.06 -16.05 12.46
C LYS A 67 -43.25 -14.54 12.69
N ALA A 68 -44.47 -14.12 13.06
CA ALA A 68 -44.82 -12.71 13.18
C ALA A 68 -43.81 -11.89 14.01
N ASP A 69 -43.30 -12.47 15.09
CA ASP A 69 -42.33 -11.83 16.01
C ASP A 69 -40.94 -11.57 15.38
N THR A 70 -40.65 -12.15 14.21
CA THR A 70 -39.39 -11.94 13.49
C THR A 70 -39.52 -10.98 12.30
N ILE A 71 -40.72 -10.48 12.00
CA ILE A 71 -40.96 -9.56 10.90
C ILE A 71 -40.40 -8.18 11.25
N THR A 72 -39.46 -7.72 10.44
CA THR A 72 -38.85 -6.37 10.59
C THR A 72 -39.42 -5.37 9.59
N ARG A 73 -39.86 -5.83 8.42
CA ARG A 73 -40.43 -4.99 7.36
C ARG A 73 -41.27 -5.81 6.39
N ILE A 74 -42.42 -5.28 5.99
CA ILE A 74 -43.18 -5.79 4.84
C ILE A 74 -43.20 -4.71 3.77
N LYS A 75 -42.95 -5.07 2.52
CA LYS A 75 -43.17 -4.19 1.37
C LYS A 75 -44.17 -4.82 0.41
N LEU A 76 -45.05 -3.98 -0.12
CA LEU A 76 -45.90 -4.30 -1.26
C LEU A 76 -45.25 -3.73 -2.52
N GLU A 77 -44.96 -4.59 -3.49
CA GLU A 77 -44.35 -4.25 -4.78
C GLU A 77 -45.11 -5.00 -5.90
N THR A 78 -44.68 -4.86 -7.15
CA THR A 78 -45.14 -5.68 -8.27
C THR A 78 -44.01 -6.53 -8.82
N LEU A 79 -44.36 -7.71 -9.32
CA LEU A 79 -43.48 -8.60 -10.07
C LEU A 79 -44.29 -9.17 -11.25
N PHE A 80 -43.88 -8.90 -12.49
CA PHE A 80 -44.67 -9.20 -13.71
C PHE A 80 -46.10 -8.63 -13.65
N ASP A 81 -46.23 -7.37 -13.21
CA ASP A 81 -47.52 -6.69 -12.98
C ASP A 81 -48.47 -7.38 -11.98
N ARG A 82 -48.00 -8.41 -11.29
CA ARG A 82 -48.72 -9.12 -10.22
C ARG A 82 -48.27 -8.60 -8.85
N PRO A 83 -49.19 -8.35 -7.90
CA PRO A 83 -48.84 -7.79 -6.61
C PRO A 83 -48.10 -8.81 -5.72
N ILE A 84 -47.02 -8.38 -5.08
CA ILE A 84 -46.16 -9.25 -4.25
C ILE A 84 -45.86 -8.60 -2.90
N TYR A 85 -45.98 -9.39 -1.83
CA TYR A 85 -45.49 -9.04 -0.51
C TYR A 85 -44.08 -9.56 -0.31
N ARG A 86 -43.13 -8.67 -0.01
CA ARG A 86 -41.78 -9.02 0.43
C ARG A 86 -41.67 -8.83 1.93
N VAL A 87 -41.51 -9.93 2.64
CA VAL A 87 -41.44 -9.98 4.10
C VAL A 87 -39.99 -10.16 4.52
N LYS A 88 -39.41 -9.12 5.13
CA LYS A 88 -38.07 -9.15 5.71
C LYS A 88 -38.15 -9.67 7.13
N LEU A 89 -37.53 -10.83 7.36
CA LEU A 89 -37.40 -11.47 8.66
C LEU A 89 -36.00 -11.20 9.24
N SER A 90 -35.79 -11.53 10.51
CA SER A 90 -34.47 -11.44 11.16
C SER A 90 -33.41 -12.34 10.51
N ASP A 91 -33.81 -13.47 9.94
CA ASP A 91 -32.95 -14.50 9.35
C ASP A 91 -32.95 -14.53 7.80
N GLY A 92 -33.79 -13.72 7.15
CA GLY A 92 -33.95 -13.85 5.70
C GLY A 92 -34.98 -12.93 5.08
N THR A 93 -35.40 -13.27 3.87
CA THR A 93 -36.51 -12.59 3.19
C THR A 93 -37.35 -13.66 2.52
N GLN A 94 -38.66 -13.58 2.74
CA GLN A 94 -39.64 -14.41 2.08
C GLN A 94 -40.51 -13.53 1.20
N ALA A 95 -41.12 -14.12 0.17
CA ALA A 95 -42.08 -13.41 -0.65
C ALA A 95 -43.33 -14.24 -0.87
N PHE A 96 -44.45 -13.55 -0.93
CA PHE A 96 -45.78 -14.13 -1.11
C PHE A 96 -46.53 -13.34 -2.17
N TRP A 97 -47.29 -14.02 -3.01
CA TRP A 97 -48.21 -13.33 -3.91
C TRP A 97 -49.32 -12.66 -3.11
N ALA A 98 -49.57 -11.38 -3.37
CA ALA A 98 -50.53 -10.60 -2.58
C ALA A 98 -51.98 -10.79 -3.05
N ASP A 99 -52.21 -11.55 -4.11
CA ASP A 99 -53.52 -11.97 -4.60
C ASP A 99 -53.92 -13.37 -4.07
N THR A 100 -52.99 -14.34 -4.00
CA THR A 100 -53.27 -15.71 -3.55
C THR A 100 -52.75 -16.03 -2.15
N GLY A 101 -51.72 -15.33 -1.68
CA GLY A 101 -51.07 -15.60 -0.39
C GLY A 101 -50.08 -16.76 -0.44
N GLU A 102 -49.87 -17.36 -1.60
CA GLU A 102 -48.92 -18.44 -1.80
C GLU A 102 -47.49 -17.92 -1.81
N GLN A 103 -46.55 -18.75 -1.33
CA GLN A 103 -45.13 -18.43 -1.37
C GLN A 103 -44.65 -18.35 -2.82
N VAL A 104 -43.87 -17.31 -3.13
CA VAL A 104 -43.29 -17.15 -4.46
C VAL A 104 -42.25 -18.23 -4.71
N ASN A 105 -42.39 -18.89 -5.85
CA ASN A 105 -41.42 -19.83 -6.39
C ASN A 105 -41.43 -19.69 -7.91
N LEU A 106 -40.41 -19.02 -8.46
CA LEU A 106 -40.34 -18.72 -9.89
C LEU A 106 -39.79 -19.91 -10.67
N HIS A 107 -40.47 -20.28 -11.75
CA HIS A 107 -39.97 -21.30 -12.66
C HIS A 107 -38.89 -20.74 -13.61
N HIS A 108 -38.13 -21.62 -14.27
CA HIS A 108 -36.98 -21.28 -15.13
C HIS A 108 -37.29 -20.18 -16.17
N GLN A 109 -38.44 -20.23 -16.84
CA GLN A 109 -38.84 -19.20 -17.80
C GLN A 109 -39.09 -17.83 -17.14
N GLN A 110 -39.77 -17.77 -15.98
CA GLN A 110 -39.95 -16.53 -15.21
C GLN A 110 -38.62 -15.97 -14.73
N LEU A 111 -37.71 -16.83 -14.26
CA LEU A 111 -36.38 -16.39 -13.82
C LEU A 111 -35.59 -15.77 -14.98
N THR A 112 -35.66 -16.38 -16.16
CA THR A 112 -35.00 -15.87 -17.37
C THR A 112 -35.59 -14.54 -17.81
N GLU A 113 -36.92 -14.42 -17.79
CA GLU A 113 -37.61 -13.17 -18.10
C GLU A 113 -37.23 -12.05 -17.11
N LEU A 114 -37.20 -12.35 -15.80
CA LEU A 114 -36.79 -11.40 -14.77
C LEU A 114 -35.34 -10.94 -14.96
N ALA A 115 -34.43 -11.88 -15.26
CA ALA A 115 -33.04 -11.56 -15.55
C ALA A 115 -32.92 -10.66 -16.78
N GLN A 116 -33.66 -10.96 -17.86
CA GLN A 116 -33.68 -10.15 -19.08
C GLN A 116 -34.24 -8.76 -18.83
N GLN A 117 -35.36 -8.63 -18.10
CA GLN A 117 -35.95 -7.34 -17.76
C GLN A 117 -35.01 -6.47 -16.93
N SER A 118 -34.14 -7.09 -16.12
CA SER A 118 -33.17 -6.38 -15.26
C SER A 118 -31.92 -5.86 -16.00
N TYR A 119 -31.72 -6.28 -17.25
CA TYR A 119 -30.49 -6.04 -18.00
C TYR A 119 -30.75 -5.28 -19.29
N SER A 120 -30.06 -4.15 -19.47
CA SER A 120 -30.23 -3.28 -20.65
C SER A 120 -29.26 -3.59 -21.80
N GLY A 121 -28.40 -4.61 -21.67
CA GLY A 121 -27.46 -4.97 -22.73
C GLY A 121 -28.08 -5.87 -23.80
N GLU A 122 -27.55 -5.77 -25.01
CA GLU A 122 -27.97 -6.55 -26.18
C GLU A 122 -27.23 -7.91 -26.21
N SER A 123 -27.49 -8.78 -25.25
CA SER A 123 -26.86 -10.10 -25.17
C SER A 123 -27.85 -11.20 -24.79
N GLN A 124 -27.62 -12.40 -25.33
CA GLN A 124 -28.37 -13.59 -24.95
C GLN A 124 -27.93 -14.07 -23.57
N LEU A 125 -28.91 -14.40 -22.73
CA LEU A 125 -28.69 -15.02 -21.43
C LEU A 125 -28.54 -16.54 -21.57
N SER A 126 -27.66 -17.12 -20.75
CA SER A 126 -27.60 -18.56 -20.55
C SER A 126 -28.88 -19.08 -19.90
N MET A 127 -29.05 -20.41 -19.89
CA MET A 127 -29.99 -21.04 -18.97
C MET A 127 -29.61 -20.72 -17.52
N PRO A 128 -30.59 -20.62 -16.59
CA PRO A 128 -30.33 -20.38 -15.18
C PRO A 128 -29.50 -21.52 -14.58
N VAL A 129 -28.40 -21.16 -13.91
CA VAL A 129 -27.52 -22.09 -13.20
C VAL A 129 -27.70 -21.89 -11.70
N LEU A 130 -27.99 -22.97 -10.97
CA LEU A 130 -28.09 -22.92 -9.52
C LEU A 130 -26.71 -22.60 -8.91
N ASP A 131 -26.61 -21.54 -8.11
CA ASP A 131 -25.36 -21.02 -7.54
C ASP A 131 -25.50 -20.80 -6.03
N LYS A 132 -25.27 -21.88 -5.27
CA LYS A 132 -25.40 -21.90 -3.80
C LYS A 132 -24.36 -21.02 -3.11
N ASP A 133 -23.17 -20.89 -3.70
CA ASP A 133 -22.11 -20.04 -3.15
C ASP A 133 -22.46 -18.56 -3.30
N ALA A 134 -23.08 -18.18 -4.43
CA ALA A 134 -23.62 -16.84 -4.60
C ALA A 134 -24.78 -16.53 -3.65
N ALA A 135 -25.60 -17.52 -3.30
CA ALA A 135 -26.65 -17.37 -2.29
C ALA A 135 -26.08 -16.96 -0.92
N GLN A 136 -24.97 -17.59 -0.50
CA GLN A 136 -24.27 -17.22 0.74
C GLN A 136 -23.66 -15.82 0.63
N ARG A 137 -23.05 -15.50 -0.52
CA ARG A 137 -22.37 -14.21 -0.75
C ARG A 137 -23.32 -13.01 -0.78
N TYR A 138 -24.47 -13.14 -1.44
CA TYR A 138 -25.41 -12.03 -1.66
C TYR A 138 -26.63 -12.08 -0.72
N GLY A 139 -26.74 -13.13 0.10
CA GLY A 139 -27.89 -13.36 0.97
C GLY A 139 -29.15 -13.69 0.17
N GLY A 140 -29.41 -14.96 -0.04
CA GLY A 140 -30.61 -15.45 -0.72
C GLY A 140 -31.03 -16.85 -0.29
N SER A 141 -32.14 -17.31 -0.86
CA SER A 141 -32.66 -18.66 -0.63
C SER A 141 -31.78 -19.74 -1.28
N GLN A 142 -32.12 -21.02 -1.08
CA GLN A 142 -31.43 -22.13 -1.75
C GLN A 142 -31.68 -22.14 -3.27
N GLU A 143 -32.77 -21.55 -3.70
CA GLU A 143 -33.17 -21.39 -5.10
C GLU A 143 -32.55 -20.12 -5.68
N PHE A 144 -31.22 -20.08 -5.69
CA PHE A 144 -30.46 -18.92 -6.15
C PHE A 144 -29.80 -19.21 -7.49
N TYR A 145 -30.08 -18.37 -8.46
CA TYR A 145 -29.73 -18.62 -9.85
C TYR A 145 -28.81 -17.55 -10.42
N ARG A 146 -27.84 -17.99 -11.21
CA ARG A 146 -26.96 -17.15 -12.02
C ARG A 146 -27.35 -17.28 -13.49
N PHE A 147 -27.29 -16.16 -14.20
CA PHE A 147 -27.37 -16.08 -15.65
C PHE A 147 -26.10 -15.45 -16.18
N ASP A 148 -25.47 -16.09 -17.15
CA ASP A 148 -24.28 -15.58 -17.81
C ASP A 148 -24.67 -14.94 -19.16
N THR A 149 -24.15 -13.76 -19.45
CA THR A 149 -24.31 -13.08 -20.74
C THR A 149 -23.08 -13.31 -21.62
N GLN A 150 -23.25 -13.18 -22.94
CA GLN A 150 -22.16 -13.19 -23.91
C GLN A 150 -21.69 -11.78 -24.29
N ASP A 151 -21.91 -10.78 -23.42
CA ASP A 151 -21.43 -9.43 -23.66
C ASP A 151 -19.90 -9.36 -23.51
N GLN A 152 -19.30 -8.27 -24.01
CA GLN A 152 -17.84 -8.08 -23.93
C GLN A 152 -17.31 -8.00 -22.48
N ARG A 153 -18.19 -7.74 -21.51
CA ARG A 153 -17.82 -7.56 -20.10
C ARG A 153 -18.01 -8.83 -19.27
N GLY A 154 -18.57 -9.90 -19.86
CA GLY A 154 -18.91 -11.14 -19.16
C GLY A 154 -19.91 -10.90 -18.03
N THR A 155 -20.99 -10.15 -18.30
CA THR A 155 -21.97 -9.81 -17.26
C THR A 155 -22.71 -11.05 -16.78
N GLN A 156 -22.84 -11.17 -15.45
CA GLN A 156 -23.52 -12.22 -14.71
C GLN A 156 -24.63 -11.58 -13.88
N ILE A 157 -25.82 -12.16 -13.92
CA ILE A 157 -27.00 -11.68 -13.21
C ILE A 157 -27.40 -12.72 -12.18
N PHE A 158 -27.66 -12.28 -10.95
CA PHE A 158 -27.98 -13.16 -9.82
C PHE A 158 -29.40 -12.89 -9.34
N VAL A 159 -30.24 -13.93 -9.35
CA VAL A 159 -31.67 -13.86 -9.03
C VAL A 159 -32.01 -14.88 -7.95
N ASP A 160 -32.75 -14.44 -6.93
CA ASP A 160 -33.29 -15.31 -5.88
C ASP A 160 -34.70 -15.76 -6.30
N GLY A 161 -34.88 -17.04 -6.57
CA GLY A 161 -36.11 -17.61 -7.15
C GLY A 161 -37.29 -17.68 -6.19
N ASN A 162 -37.05 -17.73 -4.87
CA ASN A 162 -38.13 -17.74 -3.87
C ASN A 162 -38.61 -16.33 -3.52
N THR A 163 -37.88 -15.31 -3.97
CA THR A 163 -38.29 -13.92 -3.76
C THR A 163 -38.57 -13.20 -5.06
N GLY A 164 -37.96 -13.58 -6.18
CA GLY A 164 -37.96 -12.77 -7.40
C GLY A 164 -37.20 -11.46 -7.21
N LEU A 165 -36.11 -11.46 -6.42
CA LEU A 165 -35.19 -10.33 -6.30
C LEU A 165 -33.97 -10.55 -7.19
N VAL A 166 -33.65 -9.55 -8.00
CA VAL A 166 -32.35 -9.48 -8.69
C VAL A 166 -31.32 -8.91 -7.72
N LYS A 167 -30.48 -9.77 -7.17
CA LYS A 167 -29.58 -9.47 -6.05
C LYS A 167 -28.32 -8.73 -6.50
N ALA A 168 -27.70 -9.17 -7.58
CA ALA A 168 -26.46 -8.59 -8.07
C ALA A 168 -26.35 -8.68 -9.59
N HIS A 169 -25.68 -7.68 -10.18
CA HIS A 169 -25.04 -7.83 -11.48
C HIS A 169 -23.53 -7.78 -11.21
N LYS A 170 -22.78 -8.66 -11.86
CA LYS A 170 -21.31 -8.67 -11.80
C LYS A 170 -20.76 -8.80 -13.20
N ASN A 171 -19.64 -8.18 -13.45
CA ASN A 171 -18.88 -8.29 -14.69
C ASN A 171 -17.39 -8.12 -14.37
N ASN A 172 -16.53 -8.28 -15.37
CA ASN A 172 -15.07 -8.19 -15.22
C ASN A 172 -14.62 -6.88 -14.54
N GLY A 173 -15.27 -5.77 -14.89
CA GLY A 173 -14.99 -4.46 -14.30
C GLY A 173 -15.36 -4.35 -12.82
N SER A 174 -16.52 -4.89 -12.43
CA SER A 174 -16.93 -4.95 -11.02
C SER A 174 -16.09 -5.92 -10.18
N GLN A 175 -15.54 -6.97 -10.80
CA GLN A 175 -14.60 -7.88 -10.15
C GLN A 175 -13.26 -7.17 -9.91
N LEU A 176 -12.77 -6.40 -10.90
CA LEU A 176 -11.61 -5.53 -10.72
C LEU A 176 -11.86 -4.49 -9.60
N LYS A 177 -13.03 -3.85 -9.58
CA LYS A 177 -13.42 -2.93 -8.50
C LYS A 177 -13.33 -3.60 -7.13
N GLN A 178 -13.81 -4.84 -7.02
CA GLN A 178 -13.76 -5.62 -5.79
C GLN A 178 -12.32 -5.97 -5.40
N LEU A 179 -11.45 -6.35 -6.35
CA LEU A 179 -10.03 -6.58 -6.10
C LEU A 179 -9.33 -5.31 -5.61
N LEU A 180 -9.57 -4.17 -6.26
CA LEU A 180 -8.99 -2.89 -5.87
C LEU A 180 -9.44 -2.50 -4.46
N PHE A 181 -10.72 -2.65 -4.12
CA PHE A 181 -11.21 -2.38 -2.77
C PHE A 181 -10.63 -3.34 -1.73
N MET A 182 -10.53 -4.63 -2.06
CA MET A 182 -9.94 -5.63 -1.18
C MET A 182 -8.50 -5.26 -0.81
N LEU A 183 -7.68 -4.90 -1.79
CA LEU A 183 -6.29 -4.45 -1.59
C LEU A 183 -6.22 -3.11 -0.86
N HIS A 184 -7.11 -2.17 -1.20
CA HIS A 184 -7.10 -0.82 -0.64
C HIS A 184 -7.57 -0.78 0.82
N PHE A 185 -8.58 -1.58 1.18
CA PHE A 185 -9.10 -1.65 2.54
C PHE A 185 -8.49 -2.80 3.36
N ILE A 186 -7.56 -3.57 2.78
CA ILE A 186 -6.90 -4.72 3.43
C ILE A 186 -7.95 -5.76 3.89
N ASP A 187 -8.97 -5.98 3.06
CA ASP A 187 -10.13 -6.80 3.38
C ASP A 187 -10.01 -8.22 2.81
N TYR A 188 -8.97 -8.95 3.23
CA TYR A 188 -8.63 -10.25 2.64
C TYR A 188 -9.45 -11.44 3.17
N PHE A 189 -10.22 -11.24 4.25
CA PHE A 189 -10.92 -12.33 4.91
C PHE A 189 -12.41 -12.28 4.55
N PRO A 190 -12.95 -13.24 3.79
CA PRO A 190 -14.37 -13.25 3.47
C PRO A 190 -15.23 -13.41 4.74
N ASN A 191 -16.40 -12.74 4.77
CA ASN A 191 -17.47 -12.82 5.80
C ASN A 191 -17.41 -11.84 6.99
N ASN A 192 -16.46 -10.91 7.00
CA ASN A 192 -16.38 -9.80 7.96
C ASN A 192 -17.20 -8.55 7.54
N GLY A 193 -17.76 -8.56 6.32
CA GLY A 193 -18.35 -7.37 5.70
C GLY A 193 -17.29 -6.32 5.38
N VAL A 194 -17.68 -5.23 4.70
CA VAL A 194 -16.80 -4.05 4.55
C VAL A 194 -16.73 -3.36 5.92
N SER A 195 -15.93 -3.93 6.82
CA SER A 195 -15.65 -3.41 8.15
C SER A 195 -14.31 -2.67 8.09
N PHE A 196 -14.24 -1.51 8.71
CA PHE A 196 -12.98 -0.78 8.81
C PHE A 196 -12.05 -1.36 9.91
N ASN A 197 -12.55 -2.30 10.71
CA ASN A 197 -11.91 -2.74 11.96
C ASN A 197 -11.34 -4.16 11.88
N HIS A 198 -10.61 -4.46 10.79
CA HIS A 198 -9.98 -5.76 10.58
C HIS A 198 -8.61 -5.84 11.25
N VAL A 199 -8.24 -7.04 11.74
CA VAL A 199 -6.95 -7.27 12.42
C VAL A 199 -5.76 -6.90 11.54
N ALA A 200 -5.81 -7.20 10.23
CA ALA A 200 -4.74 -6.83 9.31
C ALA A 200 -4.52 -5.31 9.25
N THR A 201 -5.61 -4.52 9.16
CA THR A 201 -5.58 -3.06 9.19
C THR A 201 -5.05 -2.53 10.52
N GLN A 202 -5.48 -3.12 11.66
CA GLN A 202 -4.97 -2.77 12.99
C GLN A 202 -3.45 -3.01 13.09
N MET A 203 -2.96 -4.14 12.58
CA MET A 203 -1.54 -4.49 12.61
C MET A 203 -0.70 -3.54 11.75
N ILE A 204 -1.16 -3.19 10.55
CA ILE A 204 -0.50 -2.20 9.70
C ILE A 204 -0.51 -0.82 10.35
N ALA A 205 -1.63 -0.39 10.94
CA ALA A 205 -1.73 0.89 11.65
C ALA A 205 -0.76 0.96 12.84
N LEU A 206 -0.65 -0.12 13.63
CA LEU A 206 0.32 -0.22 14.71
C LEU A 206 1.76 -0.19 14.17
N ALA A 207 2.05 -0.91 13.09
CA ALA A 207 3.37 -0.89 12.46
C ALA A 207 3.74 0.51 11.93
N ALA A 208 2.78 1.23 11.33
CA ALA A 208 2.96 2.61 10.87
C ALA A 208 3.20 3.58 12.03
N LEU A 209 2.48 3.43 13.14
CA LEU A 209 2.71 4.21 14.35
C LEU A 209 4.12 3.97 14.90
N LEU A 210 4.54 2.70 15.02
CA LEU A 210 5.90 2.34 15.47
C LEU A 210 6.98 2.85 14.51
N LEU A 211 6.71 2.84 13.19
CA LEU A 211 7.60 3.41 12.19
C LEU A 211 7.77 4.92 12.40
N GLY A 212 6.67 5.65 12.58
CA GLY A 212 6.68 7.09 12.85
C GLY A 212 7.43 7.42 14.13
N LEU A 213 7.15 6.71 15.24
CA LEU A 213 7.84 6.91 16.51
C LEU A 213 9.35 6.62 16.40
N SER A 214 9.73 5.52 15.76
CA SER A 214 11.15 5.18 15.58
C SER A 214 11.87 6.17 14.65
N GLY A 215 11.22 6.66 13.60
CA GLY A 215 11.74 7.70 12.71
C GLY A 215 11.94 9.04 13.43
N THR A 216 10.95 9.49 14.20
CA THR A 216 11.03 10.70 15.01
C THR A 216 12.16 10.60 16.04
N TRP A 217 12.29 9.46 16.72
CA TRP A 217 13.39 9.25 17.68
C TRP A 217 14.77 9.33 17.01
N LEU A 218 14.95 8.71 15.85
CA LEU A 218 16.21 8.79 15.09
C LEU A 218 16.50 10.22 14.61
N LEU A 219 15.47 10.94 14.15
CA LEU A 219 15.57 12.34 13.73
C LEU A 219 15.99 13.24 14.90
N VAL A 220 15.33 13.12 16.06
CA VAL A 220 15.66 13.89 17.26
C VAL A 220 17.11 13.61 17.69
N ARG A 221 17.55 12.35 17.68
CA ARG A 221 18.96 12.03 18.00
C ARG A 221 19.95 12.67 17.04
N LYS A 222 19.65 12.69 15.74
CA LYS A 222 20.48 13.37 14.73
C LYS A 222 20.53 14.88 14.98
N LEU A 223 19.38 15.51 15.24
CA LEU A 223 19.31 16.94 15.53
C LEU A 223 20.07 17.31 16.81
N LEU A 224 19.91 16.55 17.89
CA LEU A 224 20.66 16.76 19.13
C LEU A 224 22.17 16.55 18.96
N ALA A 225 22.58 15.65 18.06
CA ALA A 225 23.98 15.46 17.69
C ALA A 225 24.53 16.56 16.76
N GLY A 226 23.70 17.54 16.36
CA GLY A 226 24.09 18.65 15.50
C GLY A 226 24.25 18.27 14.02
N ASP A 227 23.66 17.14 13.61
CA ASP A 227 23.62 16.62 12.24
C ASP A 227 22.43 17.26 11.48
N TYR A 228 22.59 18.56 11.18
CA TYR A 228 21.60 19.35 10.46
C TYR A 228 21.78 19.18 8.94
N VAL A 229 20.68 18.98 8.22
CA VAL A 229 20.68 19.12 6.76
C VAL A 229 20.76 20.62 6.44
N SER A 230 21.98 21.11 6.22
CA SER A 230 22.23 22.48 5.80
C SER A 230 22.00 22.61 4.29
N TRP A 231 20.84 23.12 3.90
CA TRP A 231 20.58 23.56 2.53
C TRP A 231 21.43 24.78 2.11
N ARG A 232 22.20 25.36 3.06
CA ARG A 232 23.03 26.55 2.88
C ARG A 232 24.30 26.45 3.73
N ALA A 233 25.42 26.08 3.12
CA ALA A 233 26.75 26.54 3.53
C ALA A 233 27.77 26.27 2.40
N LYS A 234 27.86 27.18 1.44
CA LYS A 234 29.02 27.23 0.53
C LYS A 234 30.22 27.67 1.37
N ARG A 235 31.01 26.74 1.88
CA ARG A 235 32.27 27.04 2.60
C ARG A 235 33.34 27.43 1.58
N GLN A 236 33.34 28.68 1.15
CA GLN A 236 34.39 29.17 0.25
C GLN A 236 35.70 29.34 1.04
N GLY A 237 36.76 28.64 0.61
CA GLY A 237 38.14 28.88 1.02
C GLY A 237 38.76 27.93 2.04
N GLN A 238 38.05 26.92 2.53
CA GLN A 238 38.64 25.91 3.43
C GLN A 238 39.05 24.65 2.64
N SER A 239 40.20 24.08 3.00
CA SER A 239 40.69 22.79 2.49
C SER A 239 41.13 21.89 3.64
N LEU A 240 41.32 20.60 3.37
CA LEU A 240 42.01 19.68 4.29
C LEU A 240 43.18 19.01 3.57
N THR A 241 44.15 18.54 4.33
CA THR A 241 45.31 17.81 3.78
C THR A 241 45.23 16.35 4.19
N LEU A 242 45.19 15.46 3.22
CA LEU A 242 45.21 14.01 3.41
C LEU A 242 46.65 13.49 3.34
N LEU A 243 47.02 12.66 4.32
CA LEU A 243 48.34 12.10 4.50
C LEU A 243 48.29 10.56 4.48
N SER A 244 49.41 9.94 4.12
CA SER A 244 49.63 8.52 4.24
C SER A 244 49.71 8.10 5.73
N PRO A 245 49.62 6.81 6.05
CA PRO A 245 49.84 6.32 7.42
C PRO A 245 51.21 6.73 7.97
N ASP A 246 52.21 6.86 7.09
CA ASP A 246 53.60 7.20 7.41
C ASP A 246 53.83 8.73 7.46
N GLY A 247 52.81 9.55 7.16
CA GLY A 247 52.85 11.01 7.31
C GLY A 247 53.18 11.79 6.03
N GLU A 248 53.38 11.12 4.91
CA GLU A 248 53.60 11.76 3.61
C GLU A 248 52.32 12.41 3.08
N GLN A 249 52.44 13.56 2.42
CA GLN A 249 51.28 14.24 1.84
C GLN A 249 50.79 13.52 0.59
N LEU A 250 49.51 13.13 0.60
CA LEU A 250 48.85 12.49 -0.53
C LEU A 250 48.10 13.52 -1.39
N GLU A 251 47.27 14.35 -0.76
CA GLU A 251 46.34 15.23 -1.49
C GLU A 251 45.85 16.40 -0.62
N THR A 252 45.44 17.49 -1.25
CA THR A 252 44.71 18.60 -0.61
C THR A 252 43.30 18.69 -1.20
N ILE A 253 42.28 18.61 -0.34
CA ILE A 253 40.87 18.49 -0.73
C ILE A 253 40.12 19.75 -0.32
N ALA A 254 39.46 20.40 -1.27
CA ALA A 254 38.60 21.54 -0.99
C ALA A 254 37.34 21.12 -0.22
N LEU A 255 36.98 21.87 0.81
CA LEU A 255 35.77 21.61 1.60
C LEU A 255 34.57 22.28 0.96
N THR A 256 33.62 21.49 0.48
CA THR A 256 32.36 21.97 -0.11
C THR A 256 31.12 21.48 0.64
N GLN A 257 31.26 20.41 1.43
CA GLN A 257 30.17 19.80 2.21
C GLN A 257 30.39 20.02 3.71
N ASP A 258 29.34 19.80 4.52
CA ASP A 258 29.46 19.89 5.98
C ASP A 258 30.01 18.63 6.64
N ASN A 259 29.80 17.44 6.05
CA ASN A 259 30.31 16.18 6.58
C ASN A 259 31.73 15.90 6.07
N LEU A 260 32.62 15.45 6.97
CA LEU A 260 34.01 15.19 6.59
C LEU A 260 34.16 14.01 5.61
N MET A 261 33.40 12.93 5.79
CA MET A 261 33.42 11.79 4.85
C MET A 261 32.94 12.20 3.46
N ASP A 262 31.90 13.03 3.38
CA ASP A 262 31.35 13.47 2.09
C ASP A 262 32.37 14.31 1.32
N ASN A 263 33.14 15.17 2.00
CA ASN A 263 34.26 15.87 1.36
C ASN A 263 35.37 14.92 0.92
N LEU A 264 35.78 13.98 1.79
CA LEU A 264 36.82 13.00 1.45
C LEU A 264 36.44 12.15 0.24
N ASN A 265 35.16 11.78 0.13
CA ASN A 265 34.66 10.92 -0.95
C ASN A 265 34.04 11.70 -2.12
N HIS A 266 34.13 13.04 -2.11
CA HIS A 266 33.60 13.86 -3.20
C HIS A 266 34.42 13.63 -4.48
N GLY A 267 33.73 13.23 -5.56
CA GLY A 267 34.32 12.93 -6.87
C GLY A 267 35.14 11.65 -6.95
N GLN A 268 35.64 11.12 -5.82
CA GLN A 268 36.47 9.92 -5.76
C GLN A 268 36.44 9.33 -4.36
N MET A 269 36.31 8.00 -4.26
CA MET A 269 36.22 7.27 -2.98
C MET A 269 37.61 7.13 -2.31
N ARG A 270 37.95 8.04 -1.40
CA ARG A 270 39.23 8.03 -0.67
C ARG A 270 39.19 7.18 0.60
N VAL A 271 38.01 7.03 1.19
CA VAL A 271 37.80 6.30 2.45
C VAL A 271 36.62 5.33 2.31
N PRO A 272 36.76 4.06 2.72
CA PRO A 272 35.69 3.08 2.58
C PRO A 272 34.53 3.34 3.56
N SER A 273 33.31 3.05 3.12
CA SER A 273 32.10 3.14 3.95
C SER A 273 31.05 2.14 3.48
N GLN A 274 30.55 1.30 4.40
CA GLN A 274 29.45 0.35 4.11
C GLN A 274 28.09 0.86 4.60
N CYS A 275 28.09 1.79 5.56
CA CYS A 275 26.86 2.24 6.23
C CYS A 275 26.38 3.62 5.78
N GLY A 276 26.95 4.18 4.70
CA GLY A 276 26.55 5.49 4.16
C GLY A 276 26.66 6.63 5.18
N GLY A 277 27.63 6.54 6.09
CA GLY A 277 27.87 7.56 7.10
C GLY A 277 27.06 7.44 8.39
N GLY A 278 26.42 6.30 8.64
CA GLY A 278 25.64 6.09 9.85
C GLY A 278 26.42 5.85 11.15
N GLY A 279 27.76 5.81 11.13
CA GLY A 279 28.61 5.60 12.32
C GLY A 279 28.76 4.16 12.82
N HIS A 280 28.25 3.14 12.11
CA HIS A 280 28.17 1.76 12.65
C HIS A 280 29.12 0.73 12.04
N CYS A 281 29.61 0.94 10.81
CA CYS A 281 30.52 -0.03 10.18
C CYS A 281 31.98 0.13 10.65
N GLY A 282 32.33 1.30 11.17
CA GLY A 282 33.70 1.63 11.57
C GLY A 282 34.71 1.74 10.41
N MET A 283 34.30 1.61 9.14
CA MET A 283 35.25 1.57 8.02
C MET A 283 35.84 2.93 7.68
N CYS A 284 35.09 4.00 7.94
CA CYS A 284 35.50 5.37 7.63
C CYS A 284 36.48 5.98 8.64
N ARG A 285 37.38 5.16 9.19
CA ARG A 285 38.39 5.59 10.15
C ARG A 285 39.35 6.58 9.49
N ILE A 286 39.65 7.65 10.19
CA ILE A 286 40.67 8.63 9.82
C ILE A 286 41.36 9.11 11.09
N ARG A 287 42.65 9.42 11.01
CA ARG A 287 43.42 9.94 12.15
C ARG A 287 43.63 11.44 11.99
N PHE A 288 43.22 12.22 12.99
CA PHE A 288 43.58 13.63 13.07
C PHE A 288 45.03 13.75 13.53
N VAL A 289 45.86 14.50 12.80
CA VAL A 289 47.29 14.63 13.11
C VAL A 289 47.56 15.70 14.16
N ASP A 290 46.87 16.84 14.07
CA ASP A 290 47.11 17.98 14.96
C ASP A 290 46.14 17.95 16.16
N TYR A 291 44.87 18.25 15.92
CA TYR A 291 43.82 18.28 16.94
C TYR A 291 42.66 17.38 16.56
N ALA A 292 42.40 16.34 17.36
CA ALA A 292 41.26 15.46 17.19
C ALA A 292 40.04 16.00 17.96
N PRO A 293 38.87 16.19 17.31
CA PRO A 293 37.64 16.52 18.00
C PRO A 293 37.29 15.47 19.08
N PRO A 294 36.46 15.82 20.09
CA PRO A 294 35.96 14.86 21.06
C PRO A 294 35.27 13.67 20.37
N ALA A 295 35.48 12.46 20.89
CA ALA A 295 34.88 11.25 20.32
C ALA A 295 33.37 11.21 20.58
N THR A 296 32.57 10.96 19.54
CA THR A 296 31.12 10.79 19.68
C THR A 296 30.78 9.43 20.32
N PRO A 297 29.59 9.25 20.89
CA PRO A 297 29.16 7.95 21.43
C PRO A 297 29.23 6.81 20.40
N GLU A 298 28.95 7.10 19.12
CA GLU A 298 29.05 6.13 18.02
C GLU A 298 30.50 5.70 17.78
N GLU A 299 31.45 6.62 17.91
CA GLU A 299 32.87 6.32 17.78
C GLU A 299 33.38 5.51 18.96
N GLN A 300 32.99 5.87 20.19
CA GLN A 300 33.29 5.10 21.40
C GLN A 300 32.76 3.66 21.32
N ALA A 301 31.63 3.44 20.66
CA ALA A 301 31.06 2.11 20.46
C ALA A 301 31.78 1.27 19.39
N ARG A 302 32.64 1.86 18.55
CA ARG A 302 33.23 1.19 17.35
C ARG A 302 34.75 1.24 17.29
N LEU A 303 35.36 2.16 18.00
CA LEU A 303 36.80 2.37 18.07
C LEU A 303 37.29 1.95 19.45
N LYS A 304 38.49 1.35 19.48
CA LYS A 304 39.15 1.01 20.73
C LYS A 304 39.71 2.28 21.39
N GLU A 305 39.93 2.23 22.69
CA GLU A 305 40.38 3.39 23.47
C GLU A 305 41.78 3.88 23.04
N ASP A 306 42.68 2.97 22.67
CA ASP A 306 43.99 3.28 22.09
C ASP A 306 43.88 4.03 20.75
N GLN A 307 42.93 3.65 19.90
CA GLN A 307 42.64 4.33 18.64
C GLN A 307 42.10 5.74 18.88
N LEU A 308 41.17 5.89 19.84
CA LEU A 308 40.61 7.18 20.20
C LEU A 308 41.69 8.12 20.77
N ALA A 309 42.57 7.60 21.62
CA ALA A 309 43.71 8.31 22.18
C ALA A 309 44.73 8.71 21.10
N ALA A 310 44.92 7.88 20.07
CA ALA A 310 45.75 8.19 18.91
C ALA A 310 45.09 9.17 17.90
N GLY A 311 43.95 9.77 18.26
CA GLY A 311 43.24 10.75 17.41
C GLY A 311 42.44 10.13 16.27
N VAL A 312 42.16 8.82 16.30
CA VAL A 312 41.32 8.16 15.30
C VAL A 312 39.85 8.48 15.55
N ARG A 313 39.15 8.87 14.50
CA ARG A 313 37.72 9.18 14.47
C ARG A 313 37.07 8.53 13.26
N LEU A 314 35.74 8.46 13.25
CA LEU A 314 34.98 8.05 12.08
C LEU A 314 34.65 9.31 11.28
N SER A 315 35.23 9.46 10.08
CA SER A 315 35.05 10.67 9.28
C SER A 315 33.58 11.00 9.01
N CYS A 316 32.70 10.00 9.00
CA CYS A 316 31.27 10.22 8.81
C CYS A 316 30.53 10.85 10.00
N GLN A 317 31.12 10.85 11.20
CA GLN A 317 30.55 11.46 12.40
C GLN A 317 31.17 12.84 12.70
N GLN A 318 32.07 13.30 11.83
CA GLN A 318 32.82 14.54 12.03
C GLN A 318 32.35 15.59 11.04
N LYS A 319 32.26 16.84 11.52
CA LYS A 319 32.08 18.00 10.66
C LYS A 319 33.37 18.26 9.89
N ALA A 320 33.25 18.68 8.65
CA ALA A 320 34.36 19.14 7.85
C ALA A 320 35.01 20.34 8.55
N THR A 321 36.33 20.33 8.67
CA THR A 321 37.14 21.42 9.22
C THR A 321 38.48 21.44 8.51
N HIS A 322 39.15 22.59 8.52
CA HIS A 322 40.53 22.67 8.07
C HIS A 322 41.40 21.84 9.02
N ALA A 323 41.96 20.73 8.52
CA ALA A 323 42.71 19.78 9.32
C ALA A 323 43.70 18.99 8.46
N ARG A 324 44.76 18.49 9.11
CA ARG A 324 45.63 17.44 8.56
C ARG A 324 45.14 16.08 9.04
N LEU A 325 44.82 15.22 8.09
CA LEU A 325 44.23 13.91 8.32
C LEU A 325 45.13 12.83 7.74
N ALA A 326 45.37 11.75 8.48
CA ALA A 326 46.13 10.61 8.01
C ALA A 326 45.25 9.37 7.87
N LEU A 327 45.49 8.59 6.81
CA LEU A 327 44.94 7.24 6.71
C LEU A 327 45.48 6.37 7.85
N THR A 328 44.67 5.46 8.40
CA THR A 328 44.99 4.72 9.62
C THR A 328 45.77 3.44 9.37
N SER A 329 45.89 2.98 8.11
CA SER A 329 46.56 1.71 7.79
C SER A 329 47.04 1.64 6.34
N ARG A 330 48.01 0.75 6.07
CA ARG A 330 48.46 0.43 4.71
C ARG A 330 47.35 -0.15 3.82
N ALA A 331 46.39 -0.87 4.40
CA ALA A 331 45.24 -1.36 3.65
C ALA A 331 44.36 -0.22 3.14
N GLN A 332 44.15 0.81 3.96
CA GLN A 332 43.44 2.01 3.57
C GLN A 332 44.21 2.82 2.52
N LEU A 333 45.54 2.89 2.62
CA LEU A 333 46.40 3.49 1.59
C LEU A 333 46.23 2.80 0.23
N ARG A 334 46.24 1.47 0.19
CA ARG A 334 46.00 0.70 -1.04
C ARG A 334 44.61 0.97 -1.62
N PHE A 335 43.60 1.12 -0.77
CA PHE A 335 42.25 1.49 -1.21
C PHE A 335 42.25 2.87 -1.88
N TRP A 336 42.90 3.86 -1.28
CA TRP A 336 43.04 5.19 -1.87
C TRP A 336 43.82 5.16 -3.19
N GLN A 337 44.95 4.43 -3.26
CA GLN A 337 45.75 4.30 -4.49
C GLN A 337 44.94 3.68 -5.64
N LYS A 338 44.14 2.65 -5.35
CA LYS A 338 43.23 2.06 -6.33
C LYS A 338 42.22 3.08 -6.84
N ALA A 339 41.61 3.85 -5.96
CA ALA A 339 40.66 4.89 -6.35
C ALA A 339 41.32 6.01 -7.19
N GLN A 340 42.59 6.34 -6.94
CA GLN A 340 43.35 7.29 -7.77
C GLN A 340 43.60 6.75 -9.17
N TYR A 341 43.99 5.49 -9.28
CA TYR A 341 44.18 4.83 -10.57
C TYR A 341 42.87 4.82 -11.39
N GLU A 342 41.76 4.43 -10.78
CA GLU A 342 40.43 4.41 -11.41
C GLU A 342 39.98 5.81 -11.85
N ALA A 343 40.25 6.85 -11.06
CA ALA A 343 39.95 8.23 -11.42
C ALA A 343 40.78 8.73 -12.61
N CYS A 344 42.06 8.37 -12.66
CA CYS A 344 42.96 8.71 -13.78
C CYS A 344 42.53 8.01 -15.07
N GLU A 345 42.19 6.73 -15.00
CA GLU A 345 41.69 5.93 -16.14
C GLU A 345 40.36 6.48 -16.69
N ALA A 346 39.44 6.88 -15.82
CA ALA A 346 38.18 7.52 -16.20
C ALA A 346 38.39 8.88 -16.89
N GLN A 347 39.41 9.65 -16.49
CA GLN A 347 39.77 10.91 -17.16
C GLN A 347 40.42 10.68 -18.52
N ALA A 348 41.27 9.66 -18.66
CA ALA A 348 41.92 9.31 -19.92
C ALA A 348 40.94 8.78 -20.98
N THR A 349 39.82 8.19 -20.56
CA THR A 349 38.77 7.64 -21.43
C THR A 349 37.61 8.61 -21.69
N SER A 350 37.63 9.79 -21.06
CA SER A 350 36.63 10.85 -21.29
C SER A 350 36.94 11.61 -22.58
N PRO A 351 36.02 11.65 -23.57
CA PRO A 351 36.26 12.35 -24.82
C PRO A 351 36.22 13.87 -24.59
N SER A 352 37.37 14.49 -24.35
CA SER A 352 37.45 15.95 -24.33
C SER A 352 37.39 16.49 -25.76
N GLN A 353 36.25 17.13 -26.05
CA GLN A 353 36.09 18.38 -26.80
C GLN A 353 37.18 18.66 -27.85
N ARG A 354 36.85 18.31 -29.10
CA ARG A 354 37.53 18.78 -30.31
C ARG A 354 37.44 20.32 -30.32
N PRO A 355 38.56 21.07 -30.35
CA PRO A 355 38.50 22.51 -30.52
C PRO A 355 37.94 22.80 -31.91
N THR A 356 36.94 23.68 -31.97
CA THR A 356 36.37 24.25 -33.21
C THR A 356 37.17 25.43 -33.69
#